data_AF-A0A0X7BD80-F1
#
_entry.id   AF-A0A0X7BD80-F1
#
_cell.length_a   1.000
_cell.length_b   1.000
_cell.length_c   1.000
_cell.angle_alpha   90.00
_cell.angle_beta   90.00
_cell.angle_gamma   90.00
#
_symmetry.space_group_name_H-M   'P 1'
#
loop_
_entity.id
_entity.type
_entity.pdbx_description
1 polymer ?
#
loop_
_entity_poly.entity_id
_entity_poly.type
_entity_poly.pdbx_seq_one_letter_code
_entity_poly.pdbx_strand_id
1 'polypeptide(L)'
;MNFRYSKLFNLLILILLFISYKGISQNKKASANDIMNTIITSGTDAIGNSGTVTYSIGQVFYTYIGVSSIYNVAQGIQHQELSETSDATDSTETTTEILVFPNPTTDFVNVNMKGMELENKKRSYQLYDLQGRLLRQNKIDETDTQISLNQFSSSIYILQVFVDNKVLKTFKIIKK
;
A
#
# COMPACT_ATOMS: atom_id res chain seq x y z
N MET A 1 -4.43 -40.91 -58.85
CA MET A 1 -4.39 -39.50 -58.42
C MET A 1 -4.67 -39.31 -56.91
N ASN A 2 -4.35 -40.29 -56.04
CA ASN A 2 -4.75 -40.26 -54.61
C ASN A 2 -3.58 -40.19 -53.61
N PHE A 3 -2.32 -40.32 -54.06
CA PHE A 3 -1.16 -40.34 -53.16
C PHE A 3 -0.67 -38.94 -52.75
N ARG A 4 -0.98 -37.89 -53.54
CA ARG A 4 -0.58 -36.50 -53.22
C ARG A 4 -1.43 -35.88 -52.11
N TYR A 5 -2.69 -36.28 -51.96
CA TYR A 5 -3.60 -35.73 -50.93
C TYR A 5 -3.25 -36.17 -49.51
N SER A 6 -2.80 -37.41 -49.32
CA SER A 6 -2.41 -37.91 -47.98
C SER A 6 -1.18 -37.20 -47.42
N LYS A 7 -0.19 -36.89 -48.27
CA LYS A 7 0.99 -36.10 -47.86
C LYS A 7 0.63 -34.65 -47.53
N LEU A 8 -0.28 -34.04 -48.28
CA LEU A 8 -0.79 -32.69 -48.01
C LEU A 8 -1.59 -32.62 -46.70
N PHE A 9 -2.37 -33.66 -46.38
CA PHE A 9 -3.13 -33.72 -45.13
C PHE A 9 -2.23 -33.88 -43.89
N ASN A 10 -1.23 -34.75 -43.95
CA ASN A 10 -0.25 -34.88 -42.87
C ASN A 10 0.62 -33.62 -42.70
N LEU A 11 0.94 -32.92 -43.81
CA LEU A 11 1.62 -31.63 -43.76
C LEU A 11 0.75 -30.56 -43.08
N LEU A 12 -0.57 -30.55 -43.31
CA LEU A 12 -1.50 -29.63 -42.67
C LEU A 12 -1.59 -29.86 -41.14
N ILE A 13 -1.61 -31.13 -40.71
CA ILE A 13 -1.59 -31.50 -39.28
C ILE A 13 -0.27 -31.09 -38.62
N LEU A 14 0.85 -31.23 -39.32
CA LEU A 14 2.15 -30.78 -38.83
C LEU A 14 2.19 -29.24 -38.72
N ILE A 15 1.62 -28.52 -39.68
CA ILE A 15 1.51 -27.05 -39.64
C ILE A 15 0.64 -26.59 -38.46
N LEU A 16 -0.49 -27.27 -38.19
CA LEU A 16 -1.34 -26.99 -37.02
C LEU A 16 -0.63 -27.20 -35.67
N LEU A 17 0.33 -28.12 -35.58
CA LEU A 17 1.19 -28.30 -34.40
C LEU A 17 2.25 -27.19 -34.23
N PHE A 18 2.53 -26.41 -35.29
CA PHE A 18 3.50 -25.30 -35.29
C PHE A 18 2.86 -23.91 -35.34
N ILE A 19 1.53 -23.78 -35.31
CA ILE A 19 0.87 -22.48 -35.14
C ILE A 19 1.03 -22.06 -33.68
N SER A 20 2.16 -21.40 -33.45
CA SER A 20 2.54 -20.50 -32.38
C SER A 20 1.46 -20.30 -31.31
N TYR A 21 1.69 -20.96 -30.17
CA TYR A 21 1.34 -20.44 -28.85
C TYR A 21 1.66 -18.94 -28.85
N LYS A 22 0.66 -18.07 -28.73
CA LYS A 22 0.92 -16.67 -28.42
C LYS A 22 1.50 -16.66 -27.01
N GLY A 23 2.82 -16.75 -26.92
CA GLY A 23 3.54 -16.42 -25.70
C GLY A 23 3.14 -15.00 -25.34
N ILE A 24 2.42 -14.83 -24.25
CA ILE A 24 2.16 -13.53 -23.66
C ILE A 24 3.54 -12.97 -23.33
N SER A 25 3.96 -11.95 -24.09
CA SER A 25 5.21 -11.25 -23.86
C SER A 25 5.11 -10.56 -22.50
N GLN A 26 5.92 -10.97 -21.53
CA GLN A 26 6.05 -10.31 -20.23
C GLN A 26 6.90 -9.03 -20.30
N ASN A 27 6.80 -8.26 -21.39
CA ASN A 27 7.46 -6.95 -21.46
C ASN A 27 6.55 -5.85 -20.91
N LYS A 28 6.20 -5.98 -19.62
CA LYS A 28 6.07 -4.81 -18.76
C LYS A 28 7.34 -4.80 -17.91
N LYS A 29 8.18 -3.77 -18.06
CA LYS A 29 9.18 -3.45 -17.04
C LYS A 29 8.40 -3.06 -15.77
N ALA A 30 7.98 -4.06 -15.00
CA ALA A 30 7.75 -3.88 -13.57
C ALA A 30 9.13 -3.79 -12.92
N SER A 31 9.28 -2.90 -11.95
CA SER A 31 10.45 -2.89 -11.07
C SER A 31 10.67 -4.34 -10.57
N ALA A 32 11.90 -4.84 -10.62
CA ALA A 32 12.20 -6.25 -10.33
C ALA A 32 11.76 -6.71 -8.91
N ASN A 33 11.35 -5.76 -8.06
CA ASN A 33 10.92 -5.98 -6.69
C ASN A 33 9.39 -6.08 -6.51
N ASP A 34 8.58 -5.76 -7.54
CA ASP A 34 7.10 -5.69 -7.41
C ASP A 34 6.38 -6.89 -8.06
N ILE A 35 7.15 -7.82 -8.64
CA ILE A 35 6.62 -9.01 -9.30
C ILE A 35 6.75 -10.22 -8.38
N MET A 36 5.63 -10.61 -7.81
CA MET A 36 5.54 -11.87 -7.08
C MET A 36 5.12 -13.00 -8.01
N ASN A 37 5.93 -14.06 -8.04
CA ASN A 37 5.68 -15.22 -8.87
C ASN A 37 5.25 -16.41 -7.99
N THR A 38 4.23 -17.13 -8.42
CA THR A 38 3.70 -18.31 -7.70
C THR A 38 3.47 -19.46 -8.67
N ILE A 39 3.64 -20.69 -8.17
CA ILE A 39 3.30 -21.91 -8.91
C ILE A 39 1.91 -22.32 -8.43
N ILE A 40 0.91 -22.08 -9.29
CA ILE A 40 -0.50 -22.37 -9.02
C ILE A 40 -1.02 -23.34 -10.08
N THR A 41 -1.96 -24.20 -9.69
CA THR A 41 -2.62 -25.12 -10.63
C THR A 41 -3.59 -24.38 -11.55
N SER A 42 -4.28 -23.37 -11.01
CA SER A 42 -5.23 -22.54 -11.76
C SER A 42 -5.39 -21.18 -11.07
N GLY A 43 -5.80 -20.16 -11.80
CA GLY A 43 -6.09 -18.83 -11.27
C GLY A 43 -6.54 -17.90 -12.39
N THR A 44 -7.34 -16.89 -12.04
CA THR A 44 -7.79 -15.84 -12.98
C THR A 44 -8.38 -14.65 -12.22
N ASP A 45 -8.80 -13.64 -12.97
CA ASP A 45 -9.45 -12.45 -12.48
C ASP A 45 -10.97 -12.56 -12.69
N ALA A 46 -11.75 -12.44 -11.61
CA ALA A 46 -13.18 -12.25 -11.67
C ALA A 46 -13.48 -10.75 -11.78
N ILE A 47 -14.05 -10.32 -12.91
CA ILE A 47 -14.33 -8.91 -13.20
C ILE A 47 -15.84 -8.66 -13.09
N GLY A 48 -16.23 -7.61 -12.35
CA GLY A 48 -17.60 -7.12 -12.28
C GLY A 48 -17.67 -5.60 -12.19
N ASN A 49 -18.89 -5.03 -12.25
CA ASN A 49 -19.09 -3.58 -12.20
C ASN A 49 -18.56 -2.90 -10.92
N SER A 50 -18.43 -3.65 -9.82
CA SER A 50 -18.00 -3.13 -8.52
C SER A 50 -16.51 -3.36 -8.23
N GLY A 51 -15.76 -3.95 -9.17
CA GLY A 51 -14.33 -4.19 -9.01
C GLY A 51 -13.87 -5.51 -9.64
N THR A 52 -12.59 -5.80 -9.43
CA THR A 52 -11.95 -7.03 -9.89
C THR A 52 -11.40 -7.78 -8.68
N VAL A 53 -11.56 -9.10 -8.66
CA VAL A 53 -11.02 -10.00 -7.65
C VAL A 53 -10.12 -11.02 -8.33
N THR A 54 -8.85 -11.06 -7.97
CA THR A 54 -7.89 -12.06 -8.46
C THR A 54 -7.87 -13.25 -7.52
N TYR A 55 -7.88 -14.47 -8.07
CA TYR A 55 -7.80 -15.69 -7.28
C TYR A 55 -6.84 -16.72 -7.87
N SER A 56 -6.33 -17.59 -7.02
CA SER A 56 -5.49 -18.73 -7.40
C SER A 56 -5.80 -19.97 -6.58
N ILE A 57 -5.57 -21.15 -7.15
CA ILE A 57 -5.83 -22.48 -6.59
C ILE A 57 -4.59 -23.35 -6.82
N GLY A 58 -4.26 -24.19 -5.84
CA GLY A 58 -3.24 -25.23 -5.95
C GLY A 58 -1.91 -24.92 -5.26
N GLN A 59 -1.77 -23.74 -4.66
CA GLN A 59 -0.63 -23.46 -3.78
C GLN A 59 -0.87 -24.14 -2.43
N VAL A 60 -0.17 -25.25 -2.18
CA VAL A 60 -0.24 -26.02 -0.92
C VAL A 60 0.99 -25.83 -0.03
N PHE A 61 2.03 -25.17 -0.55
CA PHE A 61 3.24 -24.83 0.18
C PHE A 61 3.60 -23.37 -0.02
N TYR A 62 4.16 -22.75 1.02
CA TYR A 62 4.75 -21.42 0.99
C TYR A 62 5.87 -21.35 2.02
N THR A 63 6.78 -20.40 1.86
CA THR A 63 7.87 -20.13 2.81
C THR A 63 7.85 -18.65 3.18
N TYR A 64 8.28 -18.32 4.39
CA TYR A 64 8.47 -16.92 4.80
C TYR A 64 9.90 -16.48 4.49
N ILE A 65 10.03 -15.36 3.80
CA ILE A 65 11.30 -14.65 3.63
C ILE A 65 11.25 -13.40 4.51
N GLY A 66 11.99 -13.41 5.61
CA GLY A 66 11.99 -12.32 6.59
C GLY A 66 13.10 -12.50 7.61
N VAL A 67 13.80 -11.41 7.94
CA VAL A 67 14.89 -11.39 8.94
C VAL A 67 14.40 -11.02 10.35
N SER A 68 13.11 -10.73 10.54
CA SER A 68 12.51 -10.32 11.81
C SER A 68 11.01 -10.60 11.88
N SER A 69 10.47 -10.80 13.08
CA SER A 69 9.05 -11.13 13.33
C SER A 69 8.04 -10.13 12.76
N ILE A 70 8.48 -8.91 12.45
CA ILE A 70 7.66 -7.78 12.01
C ILE A 70 7.61 -7.69 10.46
N TYR A 71 8.57 -8.29 9.75
CA TYR A 71 8.72 -8.21 8.29
C TYR A 71 8.80 -9.61 7.68
N ASN A 72 7.71 -10.37 7.80
CA ASN A 72 7.60 -11.69 7.20
C ASN A 72 6.76 -11.60 5.93
N VAL A 73 7.37 -11.89 4.79
CA VAL A 73 6.68 -11.99 3.50
C VAL A 73 6.54 -13.47 3.15
N ALA A 74 5.31 -13.95 2.93
CA ALA A 74 5.10 -15.30 2.40
C ALA A 74 5.37 -15.32 0.88
N GLN A 75 6.35 -16.12 0.45
CA GLN A 75 6.70 -16.23 -0.96
C GLN A 75 5.50 -16.71 -1.79
N GLY A 76 5.19 -15.98 -2.87
CA GLY A 76 4.12 -16.32 -3.81
C GLY A 76 2.70 -15.99 -3.34
N ILE A 77 2.52 -15.41 -2.15
CA ILE A 77 1.20 -15.05 -1.59
C ILE A 77 0.96 -13.55 -1.71
N GLN A 78 -0.18 -13.12 -2.25
CA GLN A 78 -0.53 -11.70 -2.38
C GLN A 78 -0.54 -10.99 -1.02
N HIS A 79 0.37 -10.04 -0.82
CA HIS A 79 0.36 -9.14 0.33
C HIS A 79 -0.20 -7.79 -0.10
N GLN A 80 -0.92 -7.14 0.80
CA GLN A 80 -1.19 -5.73 0.63
C GLN A 80 0.13 -4.97 0.75
N GLU A 81 0.51 -4.28 -0.31
CA GLU A 81 1.56 -3.28 -0.22
C GLU A 81 1.01 -2.11 0.59
N LEU A 82 1.54 -1.92 1.79
CA LEU A 82 1.37 -0.66 2.49
C LEU A 82 2.43 0.28 1.93
N SER A 83 2.12 0.96 0.83
CA SER A 83 2.91 2.11 0.42
C SER A 83 2.70 3.17 1.50
N GLU A 84 3.64 3.29 2.44
CA GLU A 84 3.77 4.53 3.19
C GLU A 84 4.03 5.61 2.14
N THR A 85 3.02 6.39 1.80
CA THR A 85 3.19 7.58 1.00
C THR A 85 4.00 8.56 1.85
N SER A 86 5.31 8.35 1.91
CA SER A 86 6.20 9.50 1.90
C SER A 86 6.04 10.05 0.49
N ASP A 87 5.32 11.16 0.38
CA ASP A 87 5.34 11.99 -0.81
C ASP A 87 6.79 12.44 -1.05
N ALA A 88 7.61 11.57 -1.63
CA ALA A 88 8.87 11.92 -2.23
C ALA A 88 8.54 12.56 -3.58
N THR A 89 7.89 13.72 -3.53
CA THR A 89 8.17 14.75 -4.53
C THR A 89 9.68 15.00 -4.46
N ASP A 90 10.33 14.85 -5.61
CA ASP A 90 11.72 15.20 -5.86
C ASP A 90 11.95 16.70 -5.60
N SER A 91 12.01 17.05 -4.32
CA SER A 91 12.29 18.38 -3.81
C SER A 91 13.02 18.18 -2.49
N THR A 92 14.36 18.30 -2.55
CA THR A 92 15.28 18.66 -1.45
C THR A 92 14.86 18.17 -0.07
N GLU A 93 15.53 17.13 0.45
CA GLU A 93 15.43 16.62 1.82
C GLU A 93 14.93 17.63 2.87
N THR A 94 13.61 17.71 3.01
CA THR A 94 12.97 18.48 4.06
C THR A 94 13.08 17.68 5.34
N THR A 95 14.02 18.05 6.20
CA THR A 95 14.33 17.42 7.50
C THR A 95 13.24 17.68 8.57
N THR A 96 11.98 17.79 8.16
CA THR A 96 10.88 18.02 9.10
C THR A 96 10.45 16.71 9.74
N GLU A 97 10.83 16.52 10.99
CA GLU A 97 10.47 15.38 11.81
C GLU A 97 9.20 15.69 12.62
N ILE A 98 8.17 14.85 12.49
CA ILE A 98 6.95 14.94 13.28
C ILE A 98 6.71 13.60 13.97
N LEU A 99 6.68 13.63 15.30
CA LEU A 99 6.47 12.47 16.17
C LEU A 99 5.18 12.65 16.98
N VAL A 100 4.44 11.56 17.15
CA VAL A 100 3.22 11.53 17.97
C VAL A 100 3.31 10.42 19.00
N PHE A 101 3.31 10.77 20.29
CA PHE A 101 3.51 9.82 21.38
C PHE A 101 2.79 10.24 22.68
N PRO A 102 2.42 9.31 23.58
CA PRO A 102 2.46 7.87 23.37
C PRO A 102 1.39 7.41 22.38
N ASN A 103 1.65 6.32 21.66
CA ASN A 103 0.67 5.67 20.81
C ASN A 103 0.90 4.15 20.89
N PRO A 104 0.01 3.35 21.50
CA PRO A 104 -1.31 3.71 22.04
C PRO A 104 -1.31 4.67 23.24
N THR A 105 -2.44 5.32 23.51
CA THR A 105 -2.63 6.27 24.62
C THR A 105 -3.93 6.04 25.40
N THR A 106 -4.06 6.65 26.59
CA THR A 106 -5.28 6.69 27.41
C THR A 106 -5.90 8.09 27.43
N ASP A 107 -5.09 9.14 27.61
CA ASP A 107 -5.61 10.46 28.00
C ASP A 107 -5.20 11.57 27.03
N PHE A 108 -4.00 11.49 26.46
CA PHE A 108 -3.46 12.52 25.59
C PHE A 108 -2.37 11.99 24.66
N VAL A 109 -2.11 12.69 23.56
CA VAL A 109 -0.90 12.53 22.78
C VAL A 109 -0.13 13.85 22.74
N ASN A 110 1.17 13.76 22.67
CA ASN A 110 2.06 14.87 22.36
C ASN A 110 2.43 14.80 20.89
N VAL A 111 2.33 15.93 20.21
CA VAL A 111 2.81 16.13 18.85
C VAL A 111 4.08 16.95 18.96
N ASN A 112 5.23 16.33 18.66
CA ASN A 112 6.51 17.00 18.58
C ASN A 112 6.83 17.29 17.10
N MET A 113 7.11 18.55 16.77
CA MET A 113 7.40 19.00 15.42
C MET A 113 8.74 19.73 15.37
N LYS A 114 9.75 19.15 14.71
CA LYS A 114 11.09 19.74 14.53
C LYS A 114 11.42 19.89 13.06
N GLY A 115 12.09 20.98 12.70
CA GLY A 115 12.55 21.24 11.34
C GLY A 115 12.61 22.73 11.05
N MET A 116 13.70 23.19 10.43
CA MET A 116 13.89 24.61 10.09
C MET A 116 12.79 25.13 9.17
N GLU A 117 12.22 24.27 8.33
CA GLU A 117 11.14 24.62 7.42
C GLU A 117 9.79 24.91 8.11
N LEU A 118 9.66 24.63 9.41
CA LEU A 118 8.47 24.97 10.19
C LEU A 118 8.51 26.40 10.74
N GLU A 119 9.68 27.04 10.74
CA GLU A 119 9.83 28.40 11.26
C GLU A 119 8.98 29.38 10.46
N ASN A 120 8.23 30.24 11.17
CA ASN A 120 7.33 31.25 10.62
C ASN A 120 6.17 30.72 9.75
N LYS A 121 5.94 29.41 9.67
CA LYS A 121 4.79 28.83 8.96
C LYS A 121 3.59 28.64 9.87
N LYS A 122 2.38 28.69 9.32
CA LYS A 122 1.15 28.46 10.08
C LYS A 122 0.94 26.96 10.25
N ARG A 123 1.03 26.48 11.48
CA ARG A 123 0.84 25.05 11.81
C ARG A 123 -0.50 24.83 12.50
N SER A 124 -1.18 23.74 12.17
CA SER A 124 -2.43 23.36 12.82
C SER A 124 -2.65 21.85 12.76
N TYR A 125 -3.60 21.35 13.53
CA TYR A 125 -4.04 19.97 13.44
C TYR A 125 -5.56 19.87 13.37
N GLN A 126 -6.01 18.73 12.85
CA GLN A 126 -7.40 18.29 12.89
C GLN A 126 -7.45 16.82 13.35
N LEU A 127 -8.35 16.54 14.28
CA LEU A 127 -8.59 15.22 14.84
C LEU A 127 -9.95 14.71 14.39
N TYR A 128 -9.98 13.50 13.85
CA TYR A 128 -11.16 12.84 13.33
C TYR A 128 -11.40 11.49 14.01
N ASP A 129 -12.66 11.06 14.07
CA ASP A 129 -12.98 9.65 14.36
C ASP A 129 -12.88 8.76 13.11
N LEU A 130 -13.11 7.46 13.31
CA LEU A 130 -13.12 6.45 12.24
C LEU A 130 -14.19 6.69 11.16
N GLN A 131 -15.24 7.47 11.45
CA GLN A 131 -16.29 7.82 10.50
C GLN A 131 -15.95 9.10 9.72
N GLY A 132 -14.78 9.71 9.97
CA GLY A 132 -14.36 10.95 9.34
C GLY A 132 -15.01 12.20 9.92
N ARG A 133 -15.67 12.13 11.08
CA ARG A 133 -16.24 13.31 11.73
C ARG A 133 -15.13 14.11 12.42
N LEU A 134 -15.08 15.41 12.15
CA LEU A 134 -14.14 16.33 12.79
C LEU A 134 -14.50 16.50 14.27
N LEU A 135 -13.60 16.07 15.15
CA LEU A 135 -13.77 16.14 16.61
C LEU A 135 -13.08 17.36 17.24
N ARG A 136 -11.95 17.78 16.67
CA ARG A 136 -11.17 18.92 17.16
C ARG A 136 -10.31 19.50 16.06
N GLN A 137 -10.15 20.82 16.04
CA GLN A 137 -9.12 21.50 15.28
C GLN A 137 -8.50 22.61 16.12
N ASN A 138 -7.19 22.79 16.08
CA ASN A 138 -6.48 23.89 16.74
C ASN A 138 -5.15 24.19 16.05
N LYS A 139 -4.55 25.34 16.37
CA LYS A 139 -3.20 25.71 15.93
C LYS A 139 -2.13 24.95 16.74
N ILE A 140 -0.94 24.84 16.16
CA ILE A 140 0.26 24.31 16.81
C ILE A 140 1.27 25.45 16.93
N ASP A 141 1.27 26.12 18.08
CA ASP A 141 2.12 27.29 18.32
C ASP A 141 3.50 26.89 18.89
N GLU A 142 3.59 25.73 19.54
CA GLU A 142 4.81 25.22 20.17
C GLU A 142 5.38 24.00 19.44
N THR A 143 6.67 23.73 19.66
CA THR A 143 7.36 22.52 19.18
C THR A 143 6.72 21.25 19.74
N ASP A 144 6.29 21.30 21.00
CA ASP A 144 5.60 20.22 21.69
C ASP A 144 4.17 20.67 21.99
N THR A 145 3.18 20.03 21.38
CA THR A 145 1.76 20.34 21.63
C THR A 145 1.03 19.12 22.15
N GLN A 146 0.43 19.25 23.33
CA GLN A 146 -0.38 18.20 23.93
C GLN A 146 -1.83 18.29 23.44
N ILE A 147 -2.36 17.16 22.95
CA ILE A 147 -3.74 17.00 22.50
C ILE A 147 -4.45 16.06 23.46
N SER A 148 -5.33 16.60 24.30
CA SER A 148 -6.16 15.79 25.20
C SER A 148 -7.22 14.99 24.44
N LEU A 149 -7.28 13.69 24.71
CA LEU A 149 -8.29 12.75 24.22
C LEU A 149 -9.27 12.29 25.32
N ASN A 150 -9.16 12.82 26.55
CA ASN A 150 -9.96 12.42 27.72
C ASN A 150 -11.46 12.30 27.44
N GLN A 151 -12.02 13.27 26.72
CA GLN A 151 -13.45 13.36 26.42
C GLN A 151 -13.95 12.41 25.31
N PHE A 152 -13.06 11.68 24.64
CA PHE A 152 -13.41 10.78 23.54
C PHE A 152 -13.38 9.31 24.01
N SER A 153 -14.14 8.41 23.39
CA SER A 153 -14.17 6.99 23.79
C SER A 153 -12.93 6.21 23.35
N SER A 154 -12.66 5.05 23.94
CA SER A 154 -11.63 4.12 23.45
C SER A 154 -11.94 3.72 22.00
N SER A 155 -11.06 4.10 21.07
CA SER A 155 -11.24 3.94 19.62
C SER A 155 -9.95 4.29 18.88
N ILE A 156 -9.97 4.15 17.57
CA ILE A 156 -8.97 4.70 16.66
C ILE A 156 -9.38 6.12 16.27
N TYR A 157 -8.39 7.01 16.18
CA TYR A 157 -8.55 8.40 15.74
C TYR A 157 -7.53 8.71 14.64
N ILE A 158 -7.89 9.65 13.75
CA ILE A 158 -7.00 10.14 12.70
C ILE A 158 -6.61 11.58 13.02
N LEU A 159 -5.32 11.82 13.20
CA LEU A 159 -4.75 13.15 13.41
C LEU A 159 -4.05 13.61 12.14
N GLN A 160 -4.54 14.69 11.54
CA GLN A 160 -3.89 15.35 10.40
C GLN A 160 -3.17 16.59 10.91
N VAL A 161 -1.91 16.76 10.50
CA VAL A 161 -1.08 17.93 10.78
C VAL A 161 -0.92 18.73 9.50
N PHE A 162 -1.15 20.03 9.60
CA PHE A 162 -1.14 20.97 8.48
C PHE A 162 -0.06 22.03 8.66
N VAL A 163 0.55 22.41 7.55
CA VAL A 163 1.45 23.56 7.42
C VAL A 163 0.98 24.40 6.24
N ASP A 164 0.71 25.68 6.47
CA ASP A 164 0.17 26.62 5.47
C ASP A 164 -1.05 26.04 4.71
N ASN A 165 -1.97 25.46 5.47
CA ASN A 165 -3.21 24.81 5.01
C ASN A 165 -3.02 23.58 4.10
N LYS A 166 -1.79 23.06 3.96
CA LYS A 166 -1.52 21.78 3.29
C LYS A 166 -1.32 20.69 4.33
N VAL A 167 -1.89 19.52 4.08
CA VAL A 167 -1.63 18.33 4.92
C VAL A 167 -0.15 17.99 4.77
N LEU A 168 0.57 18.00 5.89
CA LEU A 168 1.98 17.61 5.94
C LEU A 168 2.14 16.14 6.34
N LYS A 169 1.34 15.68 7.32
CA LYS A 169 1.38 14.28 7.77
C LYS A 169 0.08 13.86 8.44
N THR A 170 -0.25 12.58 8.33
CA THR A 170 -1.42 11.96 8.96
C THR A 170 -0.99 10.83 9.89
N PHE A 171 -1.58 10.76 11.08
CA PHE A 171 -1.28 9.76 12.10
C PHE A 171 -2.54 9.02 12.52
N LYS A 172 -2.40 7.70 12.71
CA LYS A 172 -3.41 6.86 13.36
C LYS A 172 -3.10 6.78 14.86
N ILE A 173 -4.01 7.26 15.71
CA ILE A 173 -3.89 7.21 17.17
C ILE A 173 -4.79 6.09 17.69
N ILE A 174 -4.25 5.24 18.57
CA ILE A 174 -5.01 4.17 19.23
C ILE A 174 -5.26 4.59 20.67
N LYS A 175 -6.51 4.87 21.03
CA LYS A 175 -6.93 5.15 22.41
C LYS A 175 -7.44 3.87 23.07
N LYS A 176 -6.84 3.48 24.21
CA LYS A 176 -7.27 2.34 25.03
C LYS A 176 -8.40 2.72 25.97
#